data_AF-A0A3N9N7X6-F1
#
_entry.id   AF-A0A3N9N7X6-F1
#
_cell.length_a   1.000
_cell.length_b   1.000
_cell.length_c   1.000
_cell.angle_alpha   90.00
_cell.angle_beta   90.00
_cell.angle_gamma   90.00
#
_symmetry.space_group_name_H-M   'P 1'
#
loop_
_entity.id
_entity.type
_entity.pdbx_description
1 polymer ?
#
loop_
_entity_poly.entity_id
_entity_poly.type
_entity_poly.pdbx_seq_one_letter_code
_entity_poly.pdbx_strand_id
1 'polypeptide(L)' 'MEQQPNGQKPKDSIAHYLWLLSMSIGLAIGAGIGAAIDRIGAGIGIGLAVGVAVGLILYRRFKSTSSND' A
#
# COMPACT_ATOMS: atom_id res chain seq x y z
N MET A 1 11.11 24.96 -31.14
CA MET A 1 11.77 23.98 -30.25
C MET A 1 10.75 23.63 -29.18
N GLU A 2 9.94 22.61 -29.46
CA GLU A 2 8.80 22.22 -28.65
C GLU A 2 9.31 21.55 -27.38
N GLN A 3 8.98 22.14 -26.23
CA GLN A 3 9.19 21.48 -24.94
C GLN A 3 8.20 20.30 -24.88
N GLN A 4 8.69 19.12 -25.27
CA GLN A 4 8.02 17.88 -24.89
C GLN A 4 8.05 17.82 -23.36
N PRO A 5 6.88 17.78 -22.69
CA PRO A 5 6.87 17.51 -21.26
C PRO A 5 7.41 16.10 -21.12
N ASN A 6 8.59 15.97 -20.50
CA ASN A 6 9.26 14.70 -20.25
C ASN A 6 8.37 13.85 -19.33
N GLY A 7 7.42 13.16 -19.94
CA GLY A 7 6.52 12.20 -19.33
C GLY A 7 7.30 10.94 -19.00
N GLN A 8 8.16 11.00 -17.98
CA GLN A 8 8.60 9.81 -17.29
C GLN A 8 7.38 9.20 -16.60
N LYS A 9 6.67 8.33 -17.32
CA LYS A 9 5.64 7.47 -16.72
C LYS A 9 6.35 6.64 -15.64
N PRO A 10 5.84 6.64 -14.39
CA PRO A 10 6.61 6.26 -13.23
C PRO A 10 7.07 4.82 -13.35
N LYS A 11 8.39 4.57 -13.33
CA LYS A 11 8.98 3.22 -13.24
C LYS A 11 8.94 2.74 -11.78
N ASP A 12 7.78 2.95 -11.16
CA ASP A 12 7.45 2.73 -9.75
C ASP A 12 5.92 2.70 -9.52
N SER A 13 5.10 2.70 -10.60
CA SER A 13 3.64 2.54 -10.50
C SER A 13 3.22 1.29 -9.73
N ILE A 14 4.01 0.21 -9.82
CA ILE A 14 3.78 -1.02 -9.07
C ILE A 14 3.99 -0.79 -7.56
N ALA A 15 5.06 -0.10 -7.16
CA ALA A 15 5.33 0.14 -5.74
C ALA A 15 4.24 1.01 -5.08
N HIS A 16 3.73 2.00 -5.80
CA HIS A 16 2.62 2.84 -5.33
C HIS A 16 1.31 2.04 -5.25
N TYR A 17 1.04 1.18 -6.25
CA TYR A 17 -0.13 0.33 -6.27
C TYR A 17 -0.10 -0.71 -5.14
N LEU A 18 1.05 -1.33 -4.86
CA LEU A 18 1.21 -2.25 -3.72
C LEU A 18 0.95 -1.56 -2.38
N TRP A 19 1.42 -0.31 -2.23
CA TRP A 19 1.18 0.47 -1.02
C TRP A 19 -0.32 0.73 -0.82
N LEU A 20 -0.99 1.22 -1.85
CA LEU A 20 -2.44 1.48 -1.81
C LEU A 20 -3.22 0.18 -1.56
N LEU A 21 -2.90 -0.90 -2.26
CA LEU A 21 -3.56 -2.20 -2.14
C LEU A 21 -3.46 -2.74 -0.71
N SER A 22 -2.27 -2.70 -0.11
CA SER A 22 -2.04 -3.19 1.27
C SER A 22 -2.83 -2.38 2.32
N MET A 23 -2.94 -1.05 2.13
CA MET A 23 -3.78 -0.18 2.95
C MET A 23 -5.27 -0.47 2.79
N SER A 24 -5.74 -0.56 1.55
CA SER A 24 -7.17 -0.80 1.28
C SER A 24 -7.63 -2.13 1.85
N ILE A 25 -6.82 -3.19 1.70
CA ILE A 25 -7.14 -4.53 2.22
C ILE A 25 -7.12 -4.55 3.75
N GLY A 26 -6.07 -3.98 4.37
CA GLY A 26 -5.98 -3.91 5.83
C GLY A 26 -7.13 -3.14 6.45
N LEU A 27 -7.50 -2.00 5.86
CA LEU A 27 -8.64 -1.20 6.31
C LEU A 27 -9.97 -1.91 6.09
N ALA A 28 -10.22 -2.50 4.92
CA ALA A 28 -11.48 -3.18 4.63
C ALA A 28 -11.71 -4.38 5.57
N ILE A 29 -10.68 -5.19 5.80
CA ILE A 29 -10.75 -6.33 6.72
C ILE A 29 -10.88 -5.85 8.16
N GLY A 30 -10.05 -4.90 8.59
CA GLY A 30 -10.10 -4.38 9.96
C GLY A 30 -11.39 -3.65 10.28
N ALA A 31 -11.91 -2.83 9.37
CA ALA A 31 -13.19 -2.15 9.53
C ALA A 31 -14.36 -3.16 9.52
N GLY A 32 -14.32 -4.18 8.65
CA GLY A 32 -15.32 -5.24 8.63
C GLY A 32 -15.37 -6.04 9.93
N ILE A 33 -14.22 -6.46 10.44
CA ILE A 33 -14.11 -7.18 11.73
C ILE A 33 -14.48 -6.25 12.90
N GLY A 34 -14.03 -4.99 12.88
CA GLY A 34 -14.37 -4.00 13.90
C GLY A 34 -15.86 -3.68 13.96
N ALA A 35 -16.51 -3.60 12.80
CA ALA A 35 -17.95 -3.42 12.70
C ALA A 35 -18.71 -4.65 13.23
N ALA A 36 -18.22 -5.86 12.97
CA ALA A 36 -18.83 -7.09 13.48
C ALA A 36 -18.76 -7.22 15.02
N ILE A 37 -17.75 -6.60 15.66
CA ILE A 37 -17.51 -6.68 17.11
C ILE A 37 -18.02 -5.41 17.83
N ASP A 38 -18.70 -4.49 17.14
CA ASP A 38 -19.14 -3.19 17.68
C ASP A 38 -17.97 -2.30 18.19
N ARG A 39 -16.75 -2.62 17.77
CA ARG A 39 -15.49 -1.95 18.15
C ARG A 39 -14.77 -1.47 16.91
N ILE A 40 -15.45 -0.64 16.12
CA ILE A 40 -14.95 -0.10 14.84
C ILE A 40 -13.59 0.60 15.03
N GLY A 41 -13.42 1.40 16.09
CA GLY A 41 -12.15 2.07 16.37
C GLY A 41 -10.98 1.10 16.57
N ALA A 42 -11.20 -0.01 17.28
CA ALA A 42 -10.18 -1.04 17.47
C ALA A 42 -9.91 -1.80 16.16
N GLY A 43 -10.96 -2.13 15.39
CA GLY A 43 -10.82 -2.82 14.11
C GLY A 43 -10.07 -2.00 13.06
N ILE A 44 -10.34 -0.70 12.95
CA ILE A 44 -9.59 0.22 12.07
C ILE A 44 -8.13 0.31 12.52
N GLY A 45 -7.87 0.46 13.82
CA GLY A 45 -6.51 0.54 14.36
C GLY A 45 -5.69 -0.72 14.08
N ILE A 46 -6.25 -1.89 14.33
CA ILE A 46 -5.60 -3.19 14.08
C ILE A 46 -5.43 -3.43 12.57
N GLY A 47 -6.48 -3.17 11.78
CA GLY A 47 -6.44 -3.34 10.33
C GLY A 47 -5.40 -2.47 9.64
N LEU A 48 -5.29 -1.20 10.05
CA LEU A 48 -4.24 -0.31 9.57
C LEU A 48 -2.86 -0.76 10.03
N ALA A 49 -2.68 -1.14 11.29
CA ALA A 49 -1.38 -1.62 11.79
C ALA A 49 -0.87 -2.83 10.99
N VAL A 50 -1.75 -3.81 10.73
CA VAL A 50 -1.43 -4.99 9.93
C VAL A 50 -1.19 -4.63 8.46
N GLY A 51 -2.08 -3.83 7.86
CA GLY A 51 -1.95 -3.39 6.46
C GLY A 51 -0.65 -2.62 6.19
N VAL A 52 -0.28 -1.68 7.08
CA VAL A 52 0.97 -0.91 6.98
C VAL A 52 2.16 -1.86 7.11
N ALA A 53 2.16 -2.75 8.11
CA ALA A 53 3.26 -3.66 8.35
C ALA A 53 3.53 -4.56 7.14
N VAL A 54 2.48 -5.16 6.57
CA VAL A 54 2.58 -5.99 5.37
C VAL A 54 3.05 -5.18 4.17
N GLY A 55 2.49 -3.99 3.95
CA GLY A 55 2.88 -3.08 2.88
C GLY A 55 4.35 -2.66 2.96
N LEU A 56 4.86 -2.38 4.16
CA LEU A 56 6.27 -2.03 4.39
C LEU A 56 7.21 -3.20 4.07
N ILE A 57 6.84 -4.42 4.47
CA ILE A 57 7.63 -5.63 4.21
C ILE A 57 7.65 -5.93 2.71
N LEU A 58 6.49 -5.88 2.04
CA LEU A 58 6.38 -6.09 0.59
C LEU A 58 7.13 -5.01 -0.20
N TYR A 59 7.02 -3.75 0.21
CA TYR A 59 7.75 -2.63 -0.41
C TYR A 59 9.27 -2.82 -0.32
N ARG A 60 9.79 -3.25 0.84
CA ARG A 60 11.21 -3.56 1.02
C ARG A 60 11.66 -4.72 0.14
N ARG A 61 10.84 -5.76 -0.02
CA ARG A 61 11.12 -6.91 -0.90
C ARG A 61 11.14 -6.52 -2.37
N PHE A 62 10.18 -5.72 -2.84
CA PHE A 62 10.09 -5.29 -4.23
C PHE A 62 11.21 -4.31 -4.63
N LYS A 63 11.59 -3.39 -3.74
CA LYS A 63 12.66 -2.41 -4.02
C LYS A 63 14.03 -3.07 -4.25
N SER A 64 14.30 -4.23 -3.65
CA SER A 64 15.55 -4.97 -3.84
C SER A 64 15.69 -5.66 -5.20
N THR A 65 14.61 -5.74 -6.01
CA THR A 65 14.64 -6.40 -7.33
C THR A 65 14.96 -5.42 -8.48
N SER A 66 14.98 -4.10 -8.25
CA SER A 66 15.24 -3.11 -9.31
C SER A 66 16.65 -2.49 -9.30
N SER A 67 17.65 -3.17 -8.71
CA SER A 67 19.05 -2.70 -8.68
C SER A 67 20.04 -3.81 -9.04
N ASN A 68 19.77 -4.56 -10.11
CA ASN A 68 20.77 -5.44 -10.72
C ASN A 68 20.49 -5.62 -12.22
N ASP A 69 20.52 -4.50 -12.96
CA ASP A 69 20.82 -4.41 -14.40
C ASP A 69 21.16 -2.95 -14.75
#